data_AF-A0A0A8JHR4-F1
#
_entry.id   AF-A0A0A8JHR4-F1
#
_cell.length_a   1.000
_cell.length_b   1.000
_cell.length_c   1.000
_cell.angle_alpha   90.00
_cell.angle_beta   90.00
_cell.angle_gamma   90.00
#
_symmetry.space_group_name_H-M   'P 1'
#
loop_
_entity.id
_entity.type
_entity.pdbx_description
1 polymer ?
#
loop_
_entity_poly.entity_id
_entity_poly.type
_entity_poly.pdbx_seq_one_letter_code
_entity_poly.pdbx_strand_id
1 'polypeptide(L)'
;MDANRIKQEVELTYSKVKSLAGWTVDKNIVLTITSYYVTSDREFDAVRLNRSMDALKQRSGWFSPLRGHLLPMIAAFLDRRSLPIEQGVERLLAKQQVLKSAGFRNTIHSYLAALLMTDDPDVYEQEARQAKKLYDAMKKQHYFLTSDDDYAYALLLSKRGADPTEHAKAMRAYYDALRTAGFKSGNELQWLSQVMTYIHIEFDETLVARAAEILDRFKRETKVRPVHYPMIGFLTVFKVVDADVAAIVDLTKVLETAKPLKWNREMALSIGIGYIMHQLVDPAHVDETGISLAASIEMVIQAQQAVTAATIAAMAASSASSSSNS
;
A
#
# COMPACT_ATOMS: atom_id res chain seq x y z
N MET A 1 -19.84 5.16 -14.40
CA MET A 1 -18.44 5.56 -14.13
C MET A 1 -17.86 6.25 -15.34
N ASP A 2 -17.34 7.47 -15.25
CA ASP A 2 -16.68 8.15 -16.38
C ASP A 2 -15.17 7.87 -16.39
N ALA A 3 -14.79 6.74 -17.00
CA ALA A 3 -13.38 6.33 -17.10
C ALA A 3 -12.51 7.37 -17.85
N ASN A 4 -13.09 8.19 -18.74
CA ASN A 4 -12.35 9.24 -19.43
C ASN A 4 -12.02 10.42 -18.52
N ARG A 5 -12.94 10.78 -17.60
CA ARG A 5 -12.64 11.77 -16.56
C ARG A 5 -11.48 11.31 -15.69
N ILE A 6 -11.47 10.05 -15.23
CA ILE A 6 -10.38 9.50 -14.40
C ILE A 6 -9.06 9.51 -15.17
N LYS A 7 -9.08 9.14 -16.46
CA LYS A 7 -7.89 9.25 -17.33
C LYS A 7 -7.35 10.69 -17.40
N GLN A 8 -8.21 11.68 -17.60
CA GLN A 8 -7.81 13.09 -17.64
C GLN A 8 -7.20 13.53 -16.31
N GLU A 9 -7.78 13.08 -15.19
CA GLU A 9 -7.26 13.34 -13.86
C GLU A 9 -5.87 12.75 -13.64
N VAL A 10 -5.63 11.50 -14.09
CA VAL A 10 -4.30 10.88 -14.10
C VAL A 10 -3.30 11.69 -14.91
N GLU A 11 -3.65 12.13 -16.12
CA GLU A 11 -2.76 12.91 -16.98
C GLU A 11 -2.42 14.29 -16.39
N LEU A 12 -3.43 14.96 -15.82
CA LEU A 12 -3.28 16.25 -15.16
C LEU A 12 -2.40 16.13 -13.91
N THR A 13 -2.74 15.20 -13.02
CA THR A 13 -2.02 14.97 -11.76
C THR A 13 -0.58 14.54 -12.04
N TYR A 14 -0.34 13.63 -13.00
CA TYR A 14 1.01 13.26 -13.41
C TYR A 14 1.83 14.46 -13.87
N SER A 15 1.24 15.33 -14.70
CA SER A 15 1.93 16.52 -15.19
C SER A 15 2.31 17.48 -14.06
N LYS A 16 1.39 17.69 -13.10
CA LYS A 16 1.65 18.51 -11.91
C LYS A 16 2.75 17.89 -11.03
N VAL A 17 2.64 16.61 -10.67
CA VAL A 17 3.65 15.90 -9.85
C VAL A 17 5.02 15.94 -10.52
N LYS A 18 5.10 15.65 -11.83
CA LYS A 18 6.35 15.66 -12.59
C LYS A 18 7.01 17.04 -12.60
N SER A 19 6.23 18.11 -12.76
CA SER A 19 6.75 19.47 -12.74
C SER A 19 7.40 19.85 -11.41
N LEU A 20 6.87 19.32 -10.31
CA LEU A 20 7.33 19.62 -8.95
C LEU A 20 8.50 18.75 -8.50
N ALA A 21 8.41 17.45 -8.73
CA ALA A 21 9.43 16.48 -8.31
C ALA A 21 10.77 16.71 -9.03
N GLY A 22 10.75 17.42 -10.17
CA GLY A 22 11.91 17.64 -11.00
C GLY A 22 12.27 16.42 -11.84
N TRP A 23 13.23 16.60 -12.75
CA TRP A 23 13.65 15.58 -13.70
C TRP A 23 14.48 14.44 -13.07
N THR A 24 14.92 14.59 -11.82
CA THR A 24 15.78 13.64 -11.10
C THR A 24 15.01 12.57 -10.33
N VAL A 25 13.68 12.71 -10.20
CA VAL A 25 12.84 11.74 -9.49
C VAL A 25 12.41 10.63 -10.46
N ASP A 26 12.56 9.39 -10.01
CA ASP A 26 12.20 8.20 -10.79
C ASP A 26 10.73 8.23 -11.23
N LYS A 27 10.47 7.80 -12.48
CA LYS A 27 9.14 7.83 -13.06
C LYS A 27 8.11 7.03 -12.26
N ASN A 28 8.51 5.92 -11.64
CA ASN A 28 7.62 5.11 -10.81
C ASN A 28 7.22 5.84 -9.52
N ILE A 29 8.08 6.74 -9.00
CA ILE A 29 7.76 7.59 -7.85
C ILE A 29 6.71 8.62 -8.25
N VAL A 30 6.90 9.29 -9.38
CA VAL A 30 5.92 10.23 -9.93
C VAL A 30 4.57 9.54 -10.13
N LEU A 31 4.57 8.35 -10.76
CA LEU A 31 3.37 7.56 -11.00
C LEU A 31 2.69 7.07 -9.74
N THR A 32 3.45 6.66 -8.71
CA THR A 32 2.88 6.21 -7.44
C THR A 32 2.23 7.37 -6.69
N ILE A 33 2.86 8.55 -6.69
CA ILE A 33 2.26 9.77 -6.13
C ILE A 33 1.00 10.14 -6.92
N THR A 34 1.04 10.06 -8.25
CA THR A 34 -0.16 10.25 -9.10
C THR A 34 -1.27 9.28 -8.73
N SER A 35 -0.95 7.99 -8.60
CA SER A 35 -1.91 6.97 -8.18
C SER A 35 -2.52 7.34 -6.84
N TYR A 36 -1.72 7.67 -5.84
CA TYR A 36 -2.21 8.03 -4.51
C TYR A 36 -3.21 9.18 -4.54
N TYR A 37 -2.92 10.28 -5.24
CA TYR A 37 -3.83 11.42 -5.30
C TYR A 37 -5.14 11.07 -6.03
N VAL A 38 -5.07 10.36 -7.16
CA VAL A 38 -6.25 9.96 -7.95
C VAL A 38 -7.12 8.94 -7.21
N THR A 39 -6.51 7.96 -6.53
CA THR A 39 -7.26 6.89 -5.85
C THR A 39 -7.77 7.31 -4.46
N SER A 40 -7.31 8.44 -3.94
CA SER A 40 -7.76 8.98 -2.64
C SER A 40 -8.73 10.16 -2.79
N ASP A 41 -9.17 10.45 -4.03
CA ASP A 41 -9.97 11.63 -4.40
C ASP A 41 -9.41 12.94 -3.83
N ARG A 42 -8.08 13.11 -3.95
CA ARG A 42 -7.35 14.28 -3.45
C ARG A 42 -6.83 15.10 -4.61
N GLU A 43 -7.16 16.39 -4.58
CA GLU A 43 -6.54 17.34 -5.49
C GLU A 43 -5.07 17.56 -5.11
N PHE A 44 -4.20 17.41 -6.12
CA PHE A 44 -2.77 17.70 -5.99
C PHE A 44 -2.50 19.20 -5.80
N ASP A 45 -1.79 19.54 -4.73
CA ASP A 45 -1.30 20.88 -4.42
C ASP A 45 0.23 20.89 -4.34
N ALA A 46 0.85 21.57 -5.31
CA ALA A 46 2.31 21.61 -5.42
C ALA A 46 2.99 22.35 -4.26
N VAL A 47 2.36 23.41 -3.76
CA VAL A 47 2.90 24.24 -2.68
C VAL A 47 2.89 23.45 -1.38
N ARG A 48 1.79 22.74 -1.10
CA ARG A 48 1.66 21.89 0.09
C ARG A 48 2.61 20.70 0.05
N LEU A 49 2.82 20.07 -1.11
CA LEU A 49 3.77 18.99 -1.23
C LEU A 49 5.21 19.47 -0.96
N ASN A 50 5.64 20.58 -1.57
CA ASN A 50 6.96 21.17 -1.31
C ASN A 50 7.15 21.53 0.16
N ARG A 51 6.16 22.16 0.78
CA ARG A 51 6.19 22.49 2.21
C ARG A 51 6.34 21.23 3.07
N SER A 52 5.66 20.14 2.70
CA SER A 52 5.78 18.85 3.39
C SER A 52 7.16 18.23 3.23
N MET A 53 7.75 18.31 2.03
CA MET A 53 9.13 17.86 1.78
C MET A 53 10.14 18.68 2.59
N ASP A 54 9.99 19.99 2.64
CA ASP A 54 10.89 20.88 3.38
C ASP A 54 10.78 20.68 4.88
N ALA A 55 9.56 20.54 5.42
CA ALA A 55 9.34 20.23 6.83
C ALA A 55 10.00 18.89 7.21
N LEU A 56 9.85 17.85 6.39
CA LEU A 56 10.52 16.56 6.59
C LEU A 56 12.05 16.70 6.58
N LYS A 57 12.63 17.45 5.64
CA LYS A 57 14.08 17.70 5.60
C LYS A 57 14.54 18.45 6.85
N GLN A 58 13.88 19.54 7.21
CA GLN A 58 14.30 20.38 8.35
C GLN A 58 14.25 19.64 9.68
N ARG A 59 13.26 18.76 9.88
CA ARG A 59 13.06 18.01 11.13
C ARG A 59 13.77 16.66 11.18
N SER A 60 14.19 16.11 10.05
CA SER A 60 14.94 14.85 10.02
C SER A 60 16.44 15.09 10.16
N GLY A 61 17.18 14.11 10.69
CA GLY A 61 18.64 14.13 10.71
C GLY A 61 19.24 13.95 9.30
N TRP A 62 20.47 14.42 9.09
CA TRP A 62 21.13 14.42 7.78
C TRP A 62 21.27 13.02 7.15
N PHE A 63 21.44 12.01 7.99
CA PHE A 63 21.52 10.59 7.58
C PHE A 63 20.16 9.87 7.65
N SER A 64 19.04 10.61 7.74
CA SER A 64 17.72 9.98 7.81
C SER A 64 17.37 9.31 6.48
N PRO A 65 16.80 8.08 6.50
CA PRO A 65 16.23 7.44 5.31
C PRO A 65 15.18 8.30 4.60
N LEU A 66 14.53 9.23 5.31
CA LEU A 66 13.57 10.17 4.74
C LEU A 66 14.19 11.11 3.70
N ARG A 67 15.51 11.32 3.70
CA ARG A 67 16.20 12.14 2.68
C ARG A 67 16.46 11.41 1.36
N GLY A 68 16.11 10.13 1.28
CA GLY A 68 16.29 9.32 0.08
C GLY A 68 15.29 9.63 -1.04
N HIS A 69 15.32 8.80 -2.08
CA HIS A 69 14.48 8.94 -3.28
C HIS A 69 12.97 8.93 -2.98
N LEU A 70 12.53 8.29 -1.88
CA LEU A 70 11.13 8.20 -1.47
C LEU A 70 10.61 9.42 -0.69
N LEU A 71 11.42 10.46 -0.47
CA LEU A 71 10.99 11.69 0.22
C LEU A 71 9.70 12.30 -0.35
N PRO A 72 9.57 12.52 -1.68
CA PRO A 72 8.38 13.19 -2.24
C PRO A 72 7.10 12.41 -1.97
N MET A 73 7.22 11.09 -1.85
CA MET A 73 6.11 10.19 -1.60
C MET A 73 5.68 10.22 -0.12
N ILE A 74 6.62 10.16 0.82
CA ILE A 74 6.29 10.33 2.25
C ILE A 74 5.64 11.70 2.50
N ALA A 75 6.15 12.74 1.83
CA ALA A 75 5.57 14.08 1.89
C ALA A 75 4.11 14.10 1.40
N ALA A 76 3.79 13.41 0.30
CA ALA A 76 2.43 13.31 -0.23
C ALA A 76 1.46 12.62 0.75
N PHE A 77 1.92 11.66 1.56
CA PHE A 77 1.05 10.98 2.55
C PHE A 77 0.81 11.79 3.82
N LEU A 78 1.78 12.62 4.20
CA LEU A 78 1.61 13.59 5.29
C LEU A 78 0.71 14.76 4.89
N ASP A 79 0.51 14.97 3.60
CA ASP A 79 -0.34 16.00 3.05
C ASP A 79 -1.84 15.70 3.30
N ARG A 80 -2.26 15.85 4.56
CA ARG A 80 -3.66 15.70 5.02
C ARG A 80 -4.27 17.07 5.23
N ARG A 81 -5.35 17.41 4.52
CA ARG A 81 -6.00 18.74 4.65
C ARG A 81 -6.46 19.06 6.08
N SER A 82 -6.77 18.03 6.87
CA SER A 82 -7.25 18.15 8.25
C SER A 82 -6.16 18.37 9.30
N LEU A 83 -4.88 18.32 8.95
CA LEU A 83 -3.77 18.43 9.90
C LEU A 83 -2.68 19.37 9.37
N PRO A 84 -2.17 20.31 10.19
CA PRO A 84 -1.00 21.10 9.83
C PRO A 84 0.19 20.20 9.50
N ILE A 85 0.89 20.52 8.40
CA ILE A 85 2.02 19.72 7.88
C ILE A 85 3.08 19.48 8.96
N GLU A 86 3.41 20.51 9.72
CA GLU A 86 4.43 20.46 10.78
C GLU A 86 4.04 19.48 11.89
N GLN A 87 2.76 19.47 12.29
CA GLN A 87 2.24 18.51 13.26
C GLN A 87 2.25 17.08 12.70
N GLY A 88 1.92 16.91 11.41
CA GLY A 88 2.01 15.61 10.73
C GLY A 88 3.44 15.06 10.73
N VAL A 89 4.43 15.91 10.45
CA VAL A 89 5.85 15.54 10.50
C VAL A 89 6.28 15.18 11.93
N GLU A 90 5.93 15.99 12.92
CA GLU A 90 6.26 15.71 14.33
C GLU A 90 5.66 14.39 14.80
N ARG A 91 4.40 14.11 14.46
CA ARG A 91 3.75 12.82 14.73
C ARG A 91 4.46 11.66 14.05
N LEU A 92 4.82 11.79 12.77
CA LEU A 92 5.54 10.74 12.05
C LEU A 92 6.87 10.41 12.73
N LEU A 93 7.65 11.43 13.11
CA LEU A 93 8.93 11.24 13.78
C LEU A 93 8.77 10.62 15.16
N ALA A 94 7.76 11.02 15.93
CA ALA A 94 7.45 10.42 17.22
C ALA A 94 7.10 8.94 17.08
N LYS A 95 6.19 8.60 16.17
CA LYS A 95 5.80 7.21 15.84
C LYS A 95 7.00 6.37 15.41
N GLN A 96 7.84 6.91 14.54
CA GLN A 96 9.03 6.20 14.06
C GLN A 96 10.04 5.97 15.20
N GLN A 97 10.22 6.93 16.11
CA GLN A 97 11.08 6.76 17.27
C GLN A 97 10.56 5.66 18.21
N VAL A 98 9.24 5.55 18.38
CA VAL A 98 8.63 4.45 19.15
C VAL A 98 8.87 3.10 18.47
N LEU A 99 8.67 2.99 17.15
CA LEU A 99 9.01 1.77 16.40
C LEU A 99 10.49 1.39 16.55
N LYS A 100 11.40 2.36 16.43
CA LYS A 100 12.83 2.13 16.64
C LYS A 100 13.12 1.59 18.04
N SER A 101 12.46 2.15 19.05
CA SER A 101 12.61 1.72 20.45
C SER A 101 12.05 0.31 20.68
N ALA A 102 11.05 -0.10 19.92
CA ALA A 102 10.54 -1.48 19.91
C ALA A 102 11.43 -2.46 19.12
N GLY A 103 12.51 -2.00 18.47
CA GLY A 103 13.48 -2.84 17.78
C GLY A 103 13.33 -2.90 16.26
N PHE A 104 12.51 -2.04 15.65
CA PHE A 104 12.51 -1.86 14.20
C PHE A 104 13.75 -1.07 13.76
N ARG A 105 14.33 -1.45 12.61
CA ARG A 105 15.51 -0.74 12.06
C ARG A 105 15.09 0.63 11.50
N ASN A 106 15.98 1.61 11.59
CA ASN A 106 15.77 2.94 11.01
C ASN A 106 15.97 2.90 9.48
N THR A 107 14.98 2.36 8.77
CA THR A 107 14.90 2.33 7.30
C THR A 107 13.64 3.06 6.84
N ILE A 108 13.50 3.31 5.53
CA ILE A 108 12.27 3.91 4.99
C ILE A 108 11.02 3.12 5.35
N HIS A 109 11.12 1.79 5.47
CA HIS A 109 10.02 0.91 5.86
C HIS A 109 9.53 1.15 7.28
N SER A 110 10.39 1.58 8.20
CA SER A 110 9.96 1.99 9.54
C SER A 110 9.12 3.27 9.53
N TYR A 111 9.37 4.18 8.58
CA TYR A 111 8.52 5.36 8.37
C TYR A 111 7.21 4.99 7.68
N LEU A 112 7.22 4.04 6.75
CA LEU A 112 5.99 3.51 6.14
C LEU A 112 5.09 2.83 7.17
N ALA A 113 5.68 2.02 8.06
CA ALA A 113 4.95 1.50 9.21
C ALA A 113 4.44 2.66 10.08
N ALA A 114 5.27 3.64 10.46
CA ALA A 114 4.82 4.76 11.27
C ALA A 114 3.58 5.50 10.67
N LEU A 115 3.46 5.61 9.34
CA LEU A 115 2.27 6.19 8.70
C LEU A 115 0.96 5.42 8.96
N LEU A 116 1.04 4.12 9.24
CA LEU A 116 -0.10 3.23 9.53
C LEU A 116 -0.47 3.18 11.02
N MET A 117 0.36 3.75 11.91
CA MET A 117 0.03 3.83 13.33
C MET A 117 -1.18 4.74 13.55
N THR A 118 -1.98 4.44 14.55
CA THR A 118 -3.11 5.30 14.96
C THR A 118 -2.60 6.69 15.33
N ASP A 119 -3.36 7.77 15.12
CA ASP A 119 -2.96 9.14 15.50
C ASP A 119 -3.27 9.45 16.98
N ASP A 120 -2.98 8.49 17.86
CA ASP A 120 -3.16 8.57 19.31
C ASP A 120 -1.85 8.17 20.03
N PRO A 121 -1.12 9.13 20.63
CA PRO A 121 0.15 8.86 21.32
C PRO A 121 0.07 7.79 22.40
N ASP A 122 -1.08 7.64 23.07
CA ASP A 122 -1.23 6.73 24.21
C ASP A 122 -1.12 5.26 23.78
N VAL A 123 -1.43 4.95 22.52
CA VAL A 123 -1.37 3.58 21.97
C VAL A 123 -0.08 3.30 21.19
N TYR A 124 0.78 4.29 20.94
CA TYR A 124 1.96 4.11 20.07
C TYR A 124 2.86 2.96 20.52
N GLU A 125 3.17 2.91 21.82
CA GLU A 125 4.05 1.86 22.33
C GLU A 125 3.41 0.47 22.24
N GLN A 126 2.09 0.39 22.48
CA GLN A 126 1.35 -0.86 22.39
C GLN A 126 1.35 -1.37 20.95
N GLU A 127 0.99 -0.52 19.98
CA GLU A 127 0.98 -0.87 18.56
C GLU A 127 2.38 -1.30 18.10
N ALA A 128 3.43 -0.56 18.46
CA ALA A 128 4.80 -0.92 18.09
C ALA A 128 5.25 -2.27 18.68
N ARG A 129 4.90 -2.57 19.94
CA ARG A 129 5.21 -3.86 20.57
C ARG A 129 4.43 -5.01 19.92
N GLN A 130 3.14 -4.82 19.62
CA GLN A 130 2.32 -5.82 18.94
C GLN A 130 2.85 -6.11 17.54
N ALA A 131 3.16 -5.07 16.77
CA ALA A 131 3.76 -5.18 15.45
C ALA A 131 5.08 -5.93 15.49
N LYS A 132 5.95 -5.63 16.46
CA LYS A 132 7.25 -6.31 16.60
C LYS A 132 7.08 -7.79 16.92
N LYS A 133 6.15 -8.15 17.81
CA LYS A 133 5.86 -9.56 18.13
C LYS A 133 5.41 -10.34 16.89
N LEU A 134 4.51 -9.76 16.09
CA LEU A 134 4.07 -10.37 14.84
C LEU A 134 5.22 -10.49 13.83
N TYR A 135 6.00 -9.43 13.64
CA TYR A 135 7.18 -9.45 12.79
C TYR A 135 8.17 -10.57 13.16
N ASP A 136 8.45 -10.73 14.46
CA ASP A 136 9.36 -11.76 14.94
C ASP A 136 8.80 -13.18 14.75
N ALA A 137 7.48 -13.35 14.91
CA ALA A 137 6.82 -14.62 14.60
C ALA A 137 6.86 -14.95 13.10
N MET A 138 6.63 -13.95 12.23
CA MET A 138 6.77 -14.09 10.77
C MET A 138 8.20 -14.47 10.38
N LYS A 139 9.20 -13.80 10.97
CA LYS A 139 10.62 -14.07 10.72
C LYS A 139 11.04 -15.49 11.15
N LYS A 140 10.43 -16.04 12.20
CA LYS A 140 10.64 -17.45 12.61
C LYS A 140 10.07 -18.44 11.60
N GLN A 141 8.92 -18.15 11.00
CA GLN A 141 8.28 -19.02 9.99
C GLN A 141 8.94 -18.90 8.61
N HIS A 142 9.36 -17.69 8.22
CA HIS A 142 9.93 -17.37 6.91
C HIS A 142 11.17 -16.50 7.05
N TYR A 143 12.27 -17.11 7.53
CA TYR A 143 13.49 -16.36 7.81
C TYR A 143 14.07 -15.64 6.59
N PHE A 144 14.05 -16.27 5.41
CA PHE A 144 14.65 -15.69 4.20
C PHE A 144 13.78 -14.64 3.50
N LEU A 145 12.45 -14.76 3.61
CA LEU A 145 11.54 -13.87 2.89
C LEU A 145 11.12 -12.66 3.73
N THR A 146 11.13 -12.78 5.07
CA THR A 146 10.72 -11.68 5.96
C THR A 146 11.86 -10.67 6.12
N SER A 147 11.67 -9.42 5.70
CA SER A 147 12.69 -8.37 5.69
C SER A 147 12.14 -7.06 6.30
N ASP A 148 12.87 -5.95 6.16
CA ASP A 148 12.34 -4.64 6.57
C ASP A 148 11.10 -4.25 5.73
N ASP A 149 10.93 -4.84 4.54
CA ASP A 149 9.77 -4.62 3.64
C ASP A 149 8.43 -4.99 4.30
N ASP A 150 8.44 -5.94 5.24
CA ASP A 150 7.24 -6.45 5.91
C ASP A 150 6.79 -5.62 7.12
N TYR A 151 7.53 -4.56 7.50
CA TYR A 151 7.21 -3.76 8.69
C TYR A 151 5.81 -3.16 8.62
N ALA A 152 5.41 -2.67 7.44
CA ALA A 152 4.10 -2.07 7.22
C ALA A 152 2.97 -3.10 7.43
N TYR A 153 3.14 -4.32 6.90
CA TYR A 153 2.17 -5.40 7.07
C TYR A 153 2.13 -5.92 8.50
N ALA A 154 3.28 -6.11 9.15
CA ALA A 154 3.35 -6.52 10.54
C ALA A 154 2.60 -5.52 11.44
N LEU A 155 2.78 -4.22 11.21
CA LEU A 155 2.04 -3.20 11.95
C LEU A 155 0.55 -3.24 11.66
N LEU A 156 0.15 -3.24 10.37
CA LEU A 156 -1.26 -3.27 9.96
C LEU A 156 -2.01 -4.45 10.58
N LEU A 157 -1.42 -5.64 10.50
CA LEU A 157 -2.07 -6.91 10.86
C LEU A 157 -2.04 -7.16 12.37
N SER A 158 -1.06 -6.62 13.09
CA SER A 158 -0.97 -6.78 14.55
C SER A 158 -2.12 -6.11 15.33
N LYS A 159 -2.80 -5.13 14.74
CA LYS A 159 -3.93 -4.41 15.35
C LYS A 159 -5.15 -5.30 15.61
N ARG A 160 -5.19 -6.50 15.04
CA ARG A 160 -6.29 -7.46 15.23
C ARG A 160 -6.24 -8.22 16.55
N GLY A 161 -5.17 -8.08 17.33
CA GLY A 161 -5.07 -8.69 18.66
C GLY A 161 -4.94 -10.21 18.67
N ALA A 162 -4.67 -10.82 17.52
CA ALA A 162 -4.42 -12.25 17.38
C ALA A 162 -3.10 -12.69 18.05
N ASP A 163 -3.00 -13.98 18.38
CA ASP A 163 -1.71 -14.55 18.77
C ASP A 163 -0.71 -14.45 17.59
N PRO A 164 0.46 -13.82 17.79
CA PRO A 164 1.46 -13.63 16.73
C PRO A 164 1.92 -14.93 16.05
N THR A 165 2.00 -16.03 16.80
CA THR A 165 2.51 -17.31 16.30
C THR A 165 1.46 -17.99 15.43
N GLU A 166 0.21 -18.02 15.88
CA GLU A 166 -0.90 -18.56 15.09
C GLU A 166 -1.14 -17.73 13.83
N HIS A 167 -1.05 -16.40 13.94
CA HIS A 167 -1.17 -15.51 12.79
C HIS A 167 -0.08 -15.80 11.74
N ALA A 168 1.19 -15.91 12.17
CA ALA A 168 2.30 -16.24 11.27
C ALA A 168 2.17 -17.64 10.64
N LYS A 169 1.62 -18.63 11.36
CA LYS A 169 1.32 -19.96 10.81
C LYS A 169 0.25 -19.91 9.72
N ALA A 170 -0.80 -19.11 9.92
CA ALA A 170 -1.83 -18.95 8.92
C ALA A 170 -1.31 -18.26 7.64
N MET A 171 -0.49 -17.21 7.79
CA MET A 171 0.21 -16.59 6.66
C MET A 171 1.04 -17.63 5.89
N ARG A 172 1.73 -18.53 6.60
CA ARG A 172 2.48 -19.63 5.98
C ARG A 172 1.58 -20.58 5.19
N ALA A 173 0.43 -20.98 5.75
CA ALA A 173 -0.54 -21.83 5.07
C ALA A 173 -1.06 -21.16 3.78
N TYR A 174 -1.40 -19.87 3.84
CA TYR A 174 -1.78 -19.10 2.64
C TYR A 174 -0.64 -19.05 1.62
N TYR A 175 0.61 -18.81 2.04
CA TYR A 175 1.75 -18.77 1.12
C TYR A 175 1.90 -20.07 0.33
N ASP A 176 1.86 -21.22 1.02
CA ASP A 176 2.03 -22.54 0.40
C ASP A 176 0.86 -22.87 -0.55
N ALA A 177 -0.37 -22.55 -0.13
CA ALA A 177 -1.57 -22.77 -0.94
C ALA A 177 -1.60 -21.87 -2.20
N LEU A 178 -1.32 -20.57 -2.05
CA LEU A 178 -1.27 -19.62 -3.16
C LEU A 178 -0.15 -19.94 -4.16
N ARG A 179 1.01 -20.40 -3.67
CA ARG A 179 2.08 -20.90 -4.53
C ARG A 179 1.60 -22.06 -5.41
N THR A 180 0.85 -22.98 -4.80
CA THR A 180 0.26 -24.14 -5.50
C THR A 180 -0.82 -23.70 -6.50
N ALA A 181 -1.56 -22.64 -6.18
CA ALA A 181 -2.57 -22.03 -7.04
C ALA A 181 -2.00 -21.15 -8.18
N GLY A 182 -0.68 -21.20 -8.43
CA GLY A 182 -0.07 -20.57 -9.60
C GLY A 182 0.48 -19.16 -9.39
N PHE A 183 0.58 -18.68 -8.14
CA PHE A 183 1.30 -17.45 -7.83
C PHE A 183 2.82 -17.70 -7.81
N LYS A 184 3.59 -16.78 -8.41
CA LYS A 184 5.05 -16.87 -8.44
C LYS A 184 5.63 -16.58 -7.06
N SER A 185 6.60 -17.39 -6.62
CA SER A 185 7.34 -17.14 -5.38
C SER A 185 8.13 -15.82 -5.43
N GLY A 186 8.13 -15.11 -4.31
CA GLY A 186 8.79 -13.82 -4.13
C GLY A 186 8.25 -13.10 -2.89
N ASN A 187 8.74 -11.89 -2.62
CA ASN A 187 8.27 -11.05 -1.52
C ASN A 187 6.78 -10.71 -1.69
N GLU A 188 6.34 -10.49 -2.93
CA GLU A 188 4.96 -10.13 -3.23
C GLU A 188 3.96 -11.26 -2.94
N LEU A 189 4.39 -12.52 -3.09
CA LEU A 189 3.58 -13.66 -2.66
C LEU A 189 3.48 -13.72 -1.13
N GLN A 190 4.57 -13.38 -0.42
CA GLN A 190 4.51 -13.28 1.03
C GLN A 190 3.57 -12.16 1.48
N TRP A 191 3.67 -10.97 0.88
CA TRP A 191 2.76 -9.87 1.15
C TRP A 191 1.31 -10.23 0.85
N LEU A 192 1.02 -10.93 -0.26
CA LEU A 192 -0.32 -11.46 -0.51
C LEU A 192 -0.77 -12.39 0.62
N SER A 193 0.06 -13.36 1.02
CA SER A 193 -0.30 -14.28 2.11
C SER A 193 -0.56 -13.57 3.44
N GLN A 194 0.12 -12.46 3.71
CA GLN A 194 -0.13 -11.58 4.85
C GLN A 194 -1.50 -10.89 4.72
N VAL A 195 -1.80 -10.33 3.55
CA VAL A 195 -3.11 -9.68 3.27
C VAL A 195 -4.28 -10.65 3.42
N MET A 196 -4.13 -11.93 3.08
CA MET A 196 -5.20 -12.93 3.24
C MET A 196 -5.68 -13.05 4.69
N THR A 197 -4.84 -12.68 5.66
CA THR A 197 -5.16 -12.72 7.10
C THR A 197 -5.72 -11.41 7.66
N TYR A 198 -6.06 -10.45 6.79
CA TYR A 198 -6.40 -9.07 7.20
C TYR A 198 -7.73 -8.96 7.98
N ILE A 199 -8.75 -9.72 7.56
CA ILE A 199 -10.07 -9.75 8.23
C ILE A 199 -10.11 -10.84 9.30
N HIS A 200 -9.72 -12.05 8.92
CA HIS A 200 -9.70 -13.24 9.78
C HIS A 200 -8.33 -13.88 9.68
N ILE A 201 -7.78 -14.35 10.80
CA ILE A 201 -6.46 -14.99 10.79
C ILE A 201 -6.55 -16.43 10.30
N GLU A 202 -7.71 -17.06 10.37
CA GLU A 202 -7.90 -18.45 10.01
C GLU A 202 -7.61 -18.68 8.52
N PHE A 203 -7.03 -19.85 8.22
CA PHE A 203 -6.83 -20.26 6.84
C PHE A 203 -8.16 -20.67 6.21
N ASP A 204 -8.46 -20.09 5.06
CA ASP A 204 -9.64 -20.36 4.26
C ASP A 204 -9.23 -20.64 2.80
N GLU A 205 -9.37 -21.89 2.40
CA GLU A 205 -9.03 -22.35 1.05
C GLU A 205 -9.90 -21.68 -0.03
N THR A 206 -11.12 -21.26 0.31
CA THR A 206 -12.01 -20.57 -0.63
C THR A 206 -11.44 -19.21 -1.04
N LEU A 207 -10.74 -18.52 -0.14
CA LEU A 207 -10.05 -17.27 -0.46
C LEU A 207 -8.86 -17.52 -1.39
N VAL A 208 -8.16 -18.65 -1.27
CA VAL A 208 -7.07 -19.02 -2.20
C VAL A 208 -7.63 -19.22 -3.62
N ALA A 209 -8.73 -19.96 -3.74
CA ALA A 209 -9.41 -20.17 -5.03
C ALA A 209 -9.87 -18.85 -5.65
N ARG A 210 -10.48 -17.96 -4.84
CA ARG A 210 -10.93 -16.63 -5.30
C ARG A 210 -9.76 -15.74 -5.75
N ALA A 211 -8.65 -15.73 -5.01
CA ALA A 211 -7.47 -14.96 -5.41
C ALA A 211 -6.90 -15.44 -6.75
N ALA A 212 -6.85 -16.77 -6.96
CA ALA A 212 -6.40 -17.36 -8.22
C ALA A 212 -7.32 -17.01 -9.39
N GLU A 213 -8.64 -17.02 -9.17
CA GLU A 213 -9.64 -16.61 -10.16
C GLU A 213 -9.45 -15.14 -10.59
N ILE A 214 -9.31 -14.23 -9.63
CA ILE A 214 -9.07 -12.80 -9.90
C ILE A 214 -7.75 -12.63 -10.67
N LEU A 215 -6.68 -13.32 -10.25
CA LEU A 215 -5.40 -13.29 -10.93
C LEU A 215 -5.53 -13.73 -12.40
N ASP A 216 -6.21 -14.85 -12.66
CA ASP A 216 -6.36 -15.39 -14.00
C ASP A 216 -7.25 -14.50 -14.87
N ARG A 217 -8.27 -13.86 -14.30
CA ARG A 217 -9.04 -12.84 -15.00
C ARG A 217 -8.15 -11.67 -15.41
N PHE A 218 -7.35 -11.11 -14.49
CA PHE A 218 -6.43 -10.04 -14.84
C PHE A 218 -5.38 -10.46 -15.87
N LYS A 219 -4.83 -11.68 -15.80
CA LYS A 219 -3.89 -12.19 -16.82
C LYS A 219 -4.50 -12.23 -18.23
N ARG A 220 -5.79 -12.56 -18.35
CA ARG A 220 -6.50 -12.63 -19.64
C ARG A 220 -6.78 -11.26 -20.23
N GLU A 221 -7.02 -10.26 -19.39
CA GLU A 221 -7.57 -8.98 -19.85
C GLU A 221 -6.62 -7.78 -19.75
N THR A 222 -5.53 -7.87 -18.97
CA THR A 222 -4.56 -6.80 -18.77
C THR A 222 -3.18 -7.36 -18.36
N LYS A 223 -2.20 -6.47 -18.17
CA LYS A 223 -0.84 -6.82 -17.75
C LYS A 223 -0.72 -6.89 -16.22
N VAL A 224 -0.84 -8.11 -15.68
CA VAL A 224 -0.58 -8.36 -14.26
C VAL A 224 0.89 -8.72 -13.99
N ARG A 225 1.42 -8.27 -12.85
CA ARG A 225 2.77 -8.54 -12.34
C ARG A 225 2.69 -8.90 -10.84
N PRO A 226 3.73 -9.52 -10.26
CA PRO A 226 3.76 -9.84 -8.83
C PRO A 226 3.46 -8.65 -7.92
N VAL A 227 3.85 -7.43 -8.29
CA VAL A 227 3.52 -6.20 -7.52
C VAL A 227 2.02 -6.02 -7.23
N HIS A 228 1.14 -6.62 -8.03
CA HIS A 228 -0.32 -6.56 -7.80
C HIS A 228 -0.84 -7.65 -6.85
N TYR A 229 -0.02 -8.63 -6.47
CA TYR A 229 -0.47 -9.75 -5.63
C TYR A 229 -1.11 -9.28 -4.32
N PRO A 230 -0.54 -8.36 -3.54
CA PRO A 230 -1.19 -7.89 -2.32
C PRO A 230 -2.52 -7.18 -2.58
N MET A 231 -2.63 -6.47 -3.71
CA MET A 231 -3.88 -5.79 -4.12
C MET A 231 -4.96 -6.81 -4.48
N ILE A 232 -4.61 -7.91 -5.16
CA ILE A 232 -5.50 -9.05 -5.40
C ILE A 232 -5.95 -9.67 -4.07
N GLY A 233 -5.05 -9.77 -3.09
CA GLY A 233 -5.38 -10.19 -1.74
C GLY A 233 -6.48 -9.32 -1.12
N PHE A 234 -6.34 -7.99 -1.22
CA PHE A 234 -7.36 -7.07 -0.70
C PHE A 234 -8.71 -7.22 -1.40
N LEU A 235 -8.73 -7.31 -2.73
CA LEU A 235 -9.97 -7.60 -3.48
C LEU A 235 -10.64 -8.89 -3.01
N THR A 236 -9.83 -9.88 -2.65
CA THR A 236 -10.31 -11.19 -2.20
C THR A 236 -10.89 -11.13 -0.79
N VAL A 237 -10.17 -10.58 0.19
CA VAL A 237 -10.62 -10.54 1.59
C VAL A 237 -11.82 -9.62 1.79
N PHE A 238 -11.96 -8.58 0.98
CA PHE A 238 -13.15 -7.71 0.97
C PHE A 238 -14.30 -8.27 0.14
N LYS A 239 -14.15 -9.47 -0.43
CA LYS A 239 -15.19 -10.14 -1.22
C LYS A 239 -15.71 -9.26 -2.36
N VAL A 240 -14.80 -8.56 -3.04
CA VAL A 240 -15.14 -7.72 -4.20
C VAL A 240 -15.80 -8.59 -5.28
N VAL A 241 -16.99 -8.17 -5.70
CA VAL A 241 -17.84 -8.95 -6.61
C VAL A 241 -17.33 -8.89 -8.05
N ASP A 242 -17.77 -9.81 -8.89
CA ASP A 242 -17.29 -9.92 -10.27
C ASP A 242 -17.60 -8.70 -11.14
N ALA A 243 -18.68 -7.97 -10.83
CA ALA A 243 -19.02 -6.71 -11.48
C ALA A 243 -17.95 -5.65 -11.23
N ASP A 244 -17.46 -5.51 -10.00
CA ASP A 244 -16.41 -4.57 -9.65
C ASP A 244 -15.05 -4.99 -10.22
N VAL A 245 -14.74 -6.29 -10.24
CA VAL A 245 -13.54 -6.80 -10.91
C VAL A 245 -13.61 -6.50 -12.43
N ALA A 246 -14.80 -6.55 -13.05
CA ALA A 246 -15.00 -6.11 -14.43
C ALA A 246 -14.71 -4.62 -14.60
N ALA A 247 -15.27 -3.80 -13.70
CA ALA A 247 -15.07 -2.35 -13.71
C ALA A 247 -13.59 -1.97 -13.55
N ILE A 248 -12.82 -2.68 -12.71
CA ILE A 248 -11.36 -2.53 -12.60
C ILE A 248 -10.70 -2.75 -13.95
N VAL A 249 -11.06 -3.82 -14.65
CA VAL A 249 -10.47 -4.15 -15.95
C VAL A 249 -10.82 -3.10 -17.01
N ASP A 250 -12.08 -2.67 -17.08
CA ASP A 250 -12.53 -1.67 -18.04
C ASP A 250 -11.84 -0.31 -17.80
N LEU A 251 -11.74 0.11 -16.53
CA LEU A 251 -10.98 1.30 -16.16
C LEU A 251 -9.51 1.14 -16.52
N THR A 252 -8.90 -0.01 -16.24
CA THR A 252 -7.50 -0.30 -16.58
C THR A 252 -7.24 -0.15 -18.07
N LYS A 253 -8.10 -0.71 -18.93
CA LYS A 253 -7.99 -0.59 -20.39
C LYS A 253 -8.01 0.88 -20.85
N VAL A 254 -8.87 1.70 -20.25
CA VAL A 254 -8.90 3.14 -20.55
C VAL A 254 -7.63 3.84 -20.06
N LEU A 255 -7.18 3.54 -18.85
CA LEU A 255 -5.97 4.13 -18.25
C LEU A 255 -4.69 3.74 -18.99
N GLU A 256 -4.59 2.55 -19.58
CA GLU A 256 -3.47 2.14 -20.42
C GLU A 256 -3.29 3.06 -21.66
N THR A 257 -4.34 3.76 -22.09
CA THR A 257 -4.29 4.75 -23.16
C THR A 257 -3.81 6.13 -22.70
N ALA A 258 -3.68 6.37 -21.39
CA ALA A 258 -3.12 7.60 -20.85
C ALA A 258 -1.64 7.72 -21.22
N LYS A 259 -1.23 8.90 -21.71
CA LYS A 259 0.17 9.16 -22.08
C LYS A 259 1.20 8.74 -21.02
N PRO A 260 1.04 9.02 -19.71
CA PRO A 260 2.03 8.61 -18.71
C PRO A 260 2.11 7.09 -18.49
N LEU A 261 1.01 6.37 -18.73
CA LEU A 261 0.85 4.94 -18.43
C LEU A 261 1.13 4.02 -19.63
N LYS A 262 1.22 4.56 -20.86
CA LYS A 262 1.45 3.78 -22.09
C LYS A 262 2.55 2.71 -21.98
N TRP A 263 3.65 3.04 -21.30
CA TRP A 263 4.80 2.16 -21.08
C TRP A 263 4.85 1.53 -19.68
N ASN A 264 3.93 1.90 -18.80
CA ASN A 264 3.86 1.45 -17.40
C ASN A 264 2.44 0.89 -17.13
N ARG A 265 2.00 -0.03 -18.00
CA ARG A 265 0.63 -0.58 -17.98
C ARG A 265 0.30 -1.26 -16.65
N GLU A 266 1.30 -1.83 -15.98
CA GLU A 266 1.11 -2.35 -14.62
C GLU A 266 0.55 -1.29 -13.65
N MET A 267 0.99 -0.03 -13.75
CA MET A 267 0.47 1.05 -12.92
C MET A 267 -0.98 1.41 -13.24
N ALA A 268 -1.45 1.18 -14.48
CA ALA A 268 -2.85 1.38 -14.84
C ALA A 268 -3.75 0.43 -14.04
N LEU A 269 -3.34 -0.83 -13.87
CA LEU A 269 -4.05 -1.80 -13.04
C LEU A 269 -4.00 -1.40 -11.56
N SER A 270 -2.86 -0.94 -11.06
CA SER A 270 -2.75 -0.45 -9.67
C SER A 270 -3.72 0.70 -9.39
N ILE A 271 -3.82 1.68 -10.30
CA ILE A 271 -4.75 2.80 -10.19
C ILE A 271 -6.19 2.31 -10.27
N GLY A 272 -6.50 1.41 -11.21
CA GLY A 272 -7.85 0.84 -11.38
C GLY A 272 -8.35 0.14 -10.12
N ILE A 273 -7.51 -0.73 -9.53
CA ILE A 273 -7.83 -1.41 -8.27
C ILE A 273 -7.97 -0.39 -7.14
N GLY A 274 -7.02 0.52 -6.97
CA GLY A 274 -7.05 1.52 -5.89
C GLY A 274 -8.27 2.44 -5.96
N TYR A 275 -8.70 2.82 -7.17
CA TYR A 275 -9.88 3.65 -7.40
C TYR A 275 -11.17 2.89 -7.08
N ILE A 276 -11.34 1.66 -7.59
CA ILE A 276 -12.54 0.86 -7.30
C ILE A 276 -12.62 0.55 -5.80
N MET A 277 -11.51 0.20 -5.17
CA MET A 277 -11.44 0.07 -3.72
C MET A 277 -11.93 1.33 -2.99
N HIS A 278 -11.55 2.53 -3.44
CA HIS A 278 -12.05 3.78 -2.86
C HIS A 278 -13.58 3.92 -3.00
N GLN A 279 -14.12 3.56 -4.16
CA GLN A 279 -15.55 3.70 -4.47
C GLN A 279 -16.45 2.80 -3.61
N LEU A 280 -15.94 1.66 -3.14
CA LEU A 280 -16.65 0.77 -2.21
C LEU A 280 -16.94 1.42 -0.84
N VAL A 281 -16.39 2.61 -0.59
CA VAL A 281 -16.55 3.41 0.64
C VAL A 281 -17.44 4.62 0.43
N ASP A 282 -17.70 4.99 -0.83
CA ASP A 282 -18.51 6.16 -1.15
C ASP A 282 -19.94 5.93 -0.61
N PRO A 283 -20.44 6.76 0.32
CA PRO A 283 -21.78 6.61 0.88
C PRO A 283 -22.90 6.46 -0.16
N ALA A 284 -22.68 6.91 -1.40
CA ALA A 284 -23.59 6.72 -2.53
C ALA A 284 -23.71 5.27 -3.04
N HIS A 285 -22.79 4.36 -2.69
CA HIS A 285 -22.75 2.95 -3.12
C HIS A 285 -22.93 1.94 -1.97
N VAL A 286 -23.07 2.41 -0.71
CA VAL A 286 -23.07 1.54 0.49
C VAL A 286 -24.41 0.84 0.75
N ASP A 287 -25.50 1.27 0.09
CA ASP A 287 -26.84 0.71 0.31
C ASP A 287 -27.00 -0.76 -0.10
N GLU A 288 -26.10 -1.33 -0.91
CA GLU A 288 -26.26 -2.69 -1.46
C GLU A 288 -25.45 -3.80 -0.75
N THR A 289 -24.41 -3.49 0.04
CA THR A 289 -23.43 -4.51 0.49
C THR A 289 -23.45 -4.88 1.98
N GLY A 290 -24.28 -4.24 2.80
CA GLY A 290 -24.60 -4.72 4.16
C GLY A 290 -23.45 -4.73 5.19
N ILE A 291 -22.28 -4.17 4.88
CA ILE A 291 -21.16 -4.05 5.83
C ILE A 291 -21.33 -2.71 6.57
N SER A 292 -21.45 -2.75 7.91
CA SER A 292 -21.60 -1.59 8.81
C SER A 292 -20.77 -0.36 8.37
N LEU A 293 -21.47 0.73 8.01
CA LEU A 293 -20.94 1.94 7.36
C LEU A 293 -19.60 2.44 7.94
N ALA A 294 -19.45 2.48 9.27
CA ALA A 294 -18.23 2.98 9.91
C ALA A 294 -17.06 1.97 9.88
N ALA A 295 -17.34 0.68 10.10
CA ALA A 295 -16.31 -0.36 10.05
C ALA A 295 -15.80 -0.57 8.62
N SER A 296 -16.69 -0.45 7.63
CA SER A 296 -16.36 -0.52 6.19
C SER A 296 -15.40 0.58 5.78
N ILE A 297 -15.66 1.83 6.18
CA ILE A 297 -14.81 2.98 5.83
C ILE A 297 -13.40 2.82 6.39
N GLU A 298 -13.27 2.50 7.67
CA GLU A 298 -11.95 2.34 8.29
C GLU A 298 -11.15 1.20 7.65
N MET A 299 -11.80 0.05 7.39
CA MET A 299 -11.16 -1.10 6.76
C MET A 299 -10.64 -0.77 5.36
N VAL A 300 -11.40 -0.01 4.58
CA VAL A 300 -10.95 0.35 3.23
C VAL A 300 -9.87 1.43 3.25
N ILE A 301 -9.95 2.43 4.14
CA ILE A 301 -8.84 3.38 4.31
C ILE A 301 -7.56 2.64 4.67
N GLN A 302 -7.62 1.70 5.61
CA GLN A 302 -6.49 0.85 5.97
C GLN A 302 -6.00 0.01 4.78
N ALA A 303 -6.92 -0.53 3.97
CA ALA A 303 -6.57 -1.26 2.75
C ALA A 303 -5.85 -0.39 1.73
N GLN A 304 -6.32 0.83 1.49
CA GLN A 304 -5.68 1.76 0.57
C GLN A 304 -4.29 2.15 1.05
N GLN A 305 -4.12 2.37 2.37
CA GLN A 305 -2.81 2.61 2.96
C GLN A 305 -1.89 1.40 2.81
N ALA A 306 -2.42 0.18 2.95
CA ALA A 306 -1.66 -1.05 2.78
C ALA A 306 -1.27 -1.32 1.32
N VAL A 307 -2.19 -1.11 0.36
CA VAL A 307 -1.92 -1.13 -1.09
C VAL A 307 -0.83 -0.13 -1.46
N THR A 308 -0.92 1.07 -0.88
CA THR A 308 0.10 2.10 -1.05
C THR A 308 1.44 1.62 -0.49
N ALA A 309 1.49 1.13 0.75
CA ALA A 309 2.71 0.59 1.35
C ALA A 309 3.32 -0.56 0.52
N ALA A 310 2.49 -1.47 0.00
CA ALA A 310 2.89 -2.57 -0.88
C ALA A 310 3.62 -2.07 -2.13
N THR A 311 3.03 -1.07 -2.79
CA THR A 311 3.59 -0.46 -4.00
C THR A 311 4.97 0.12 -3.72
N ILE A 312 5.15 0.73 -2.55
CA ILE A 312 6.40 1.38 -2.16
C ILE A 312 7.46 0.37 -1.77
N ALA A 313 7.08 -0.67 -1.03
CA ALA A 313 7.98 -1.76 -0.70
C ALA A 313 8.53 -2.42 -1.98
N ALA A 314 7.65 -2.68 -2.96
CA ALA A 314 8.07 -3.19 -4.27
C ALA A 314 9.08 -2.26 -4.98
N MET A 315 8.85 -0.95 -4.90
CA MET A 315 9.77 0.04 -5.49
C MET A 315 11.12 0.09 -4.77
N ALA A 316 11.13 0.08 -3.44
CA ALA A 316 12.36 0.05 -2.64
C ALA A 316 13.20 -1.20 -2.93
N ALA A 317 12.56 -2.37 -3.09
CA ALA A 317 13.24 -3.59 -3.48
C ALA A 317 13.87 -3.49 -4.88
N SER A 318 13.17 -2.84 -5.83
CA SER A 318 13.70 -2.64 -7.19
C SER A 318 14.92 -1.72 -7.24
N SER A 319 14.96 -0.66 -6.41
CA SER A 319 16.11 0.26 -6.36
C SER A 319 17.31 -0.31 -5.60
N ALA A 320 17.10 -1.21 -4.65
CA ALA A 320 18.19 -1.95 -4.02
C ALA A 320 18.89 -2.87 -5.05
N SER A 321 18.12 -3.52 -5.93
CA SER A 321 18.67 -4.44 -6.95
C SER A 321 19.50 -3.76 -8.05
N SER A 322 19.25 -2.48 -8.34
CA SER A 322 20.07 -1.71 -9.29
C SER A 322 21.38 -1.24 -8.66
N SER A 323 21.41 -1.00 -7.34
CA SER A 323 22.63 -0.62 -6.61
C SER A 323 23.62 -1.77 -6.39
N SER A 324 23.18 -3.03 -6.45
CA SER A 324 24.05 -4.22 -6.37
C SER A 324 24.69 -4.63 -7.71
N ASN A 325 24.27 -4.02 -8.82
CA ASN A 325 24.79 -4.25 -10.17
C ASN A 325 25.55 -3.04 -10.73
N SER A 326 25.89 -2.06 -9.88
CA SER A 326 26.70 -0.89 -10.22
C SER A 326 28.03 -0.93 -9.47
#